data_AF-A0A835CLG7-F1
#
_entry.id   AF-A0A835CLG7-F1
#
_cell.length_a   1.000
_cell.length_b   1.000
_cell.length_c   1.000
_cell.angle_alpha   90.00
_cell.angle_beta   90.00
_cell.angle_gamma   90.00
#
_symmetry.space_group_name_H-M   'P 1'
#
loop_
_entity.id
_entity.type
_entity.pdbx_description
1 polymer ?
#
loop_
_entity_poly.entity_id
_entity_poly.type
_entity_poly.pdbx_seq_one_letter_code
_entity_poly.pdbx_strand_id
1 'polypeptide(L)'
;MHSLYLGVIKQLVHLWFLREHQNSAWSLHSKLNQVDEMICVITAPRAITPRLPRTISQSLAQWKAHEYKTWFFYYSLPILKQINMPDNYLSHYQLLVNAICMLNQPSISDETINFADTLLNKFVKDFEGLYSRNSLSANLHLLLHMADNTRDFAQPYITSCFSFENINGQLNALVSGTRFSGLQISTGLSYFMSIPGLLKNLGPDSIILNFCQHITQRTKMKKYETHKISKDTYIVGSINKRVVISRVVANKLRSTFNGVPNIKLFHRLLKSEIIYTSATYERITKTNSSWVKYQLGNQTIDMV
;
A
#
# COMPACT_ATOMS: atom_id res chain seq x y z
N MET A 1 -9.46 9.94 1.87
CA MET A 1 -8.09 9.60 2.36
C MET A 1 -7.77 10.20 3.73
N HIS A 2 -7.83 11.52 3.87
CA HIS A 2 -7.39 12.23 5.08
C HIS A 2 -8.32 12.05 6.28
N SER A 3 -9.62 12.26 6.11
CA SER A 3 -10.61 12.14 7.19
C SER A 3 -10.65 10.75 7.82
N LEU A 4 -10.83 9.72 6.99
CA LEU A 4 -10.95 8.34 7.45
C LEU A 4 -9.59 7.73 7.83
N TYR A 5 -8.68 7.53 6.87
CA TYR A 5 -7.49 6.70 7.10
C TYR A 5 -6.41 7.40 7.92
N LEU A 6 -6.03 8.62 7.53
CA LEU A 6 -5.03 9.42 8.27
C LEU A 6 -5.63 10.16 9.47
N GLY A 7 -6.96 10.19 9.60
CA GLY A 7 -7.69 10.81 10.69
C GLY A 7 -8.18 9.77 11.68
N VAL A 8 -9.39 9.25 11.48
CA VAL A 8 -10.06 8.34 12.44
C VAL A 8 -9.32 7.02 12.65
N ILE A 9 -8.90 6.35 11.57
CA ILE A 9 -8.23 5.05 11.70
C ILE A 9 -6.86 5.22 12.35
N LYS A 10 -6.10 6.22 11.94
CA LYS A 10 -4.84 6.59 12.60
C LYS A 10 -5.05 6.86 14.09
N GLN A 11 -6.07 7.63 14.43
CA GLN A 11 -6.41 7.94 15.81
C GLN A 11 -6.74 6.69 16.64
N LEU A 12 -7.58 5.78 16.12
CA LEU A 12 -7.92 4.53 16.79
C LEU A 12 -6.68 3.65 17.01
N VAL A 13 -5.85 3.47 15.97
CA VAL A 13 -4.61 2.68 16.09
C VAL A 13 -3.67 3.29 17.13
N HIS A 14 -3.60 4.62 17.20
CA HIS A 14 -2.81 5.30 18.23
C HIS A 14 -3.38 5.05 19.64
N LEU A 15 -4.70 5.20 19.82
CA LEU A 15 -5.37 4.94 21.10
C LEU A 15 -5.14 3.52 21.60
N TRP A 16 -5.19 2.53 20.70
CA TRP A 16 -5.03 1.13 21.06
C TRP A 16 -3.58 0.74 21.34
N PHE A 17 -2.60 1.30 20.62
CA PHE A 17 -1.25 0.72 20.61
C PHE A 17 -0.15 1.64 21.14
N LEU A 18 -0.36 2.95 21.26
CA LEU A 18 0.67 3.82 21.84
C LEU A 18 0.80 3.61 23.34
N ARG A 19 2.05 3.67 23.82
CA ARG A 19 2.40 3.50 25.24
C ARG A 19 1.72 4.54 26.13
N GLU A 20 1.44 5.73 25.59
CA GLU A 20 0.74 6.83 26.27
C GLU A 20 -0.62 6.40 26.84
N HIS A 21 -1.28 5.45 26.19
CA HIS A 21 -2.59 4.93 26.59
C HIS A 21 -2.51 3.58 27.29
N GLN A 22 -1.32 3.10 27.69
CA GLN A 22 -1.14 1.73 28.21
C GLN A 22 -2.06 1.38 29.39
N ASN A 23 -2.46 2.36 30.20
CA ASN A 23 -3.30 2.20 31.39
C ASN A 23 -4.80 2.40 31.11
N SER A 24 -5.19 2.73 29.87
CA SER A 24 -6.58 2.93 29.49
C SER A 24 -7.28 1.60 29.19
N ALA A 25 -8.60 1.54 29.42
CA ALA A 25 -9.38 0.32 29.24
C ALA A 25 -9.42 -0.20 27.78
N TRP A 26 -9.22 0.67 26.80
CA TRP A 26 -9.15 0.34 25.37
C TRP A 26 -7.74 -0.06 24.89
N SER A 27 -6.74 -0.03 25.76
CA SER A 27 -5.36 -0.28 25.40
C SER A 27 -5.12 -1.73 25.03
N LEU A 28 -4.43 -1.92 23.91
CA LEU A 28 -3.92 -3.18 23.39
C LEU A 28 -2.38 -3.17 23.35
N HIS A 29 -1.72 -2.21 24.02
CA HIS A 29 -0.27 -2.06 24.01
C HIS A 29 0.46 -3.33 24.47
N SER A 30 -0.06 -4.02 25.49
CA SER A 30 0.51 -5.27 25.99
C SER A 30 0.51 -6.42 24.96
N LYS A 31 -0.36 -6.34 23.95
CA LYS A 31 -0.52 -7.36 22.89
C LYS A 31 0.20 -6.97 21.59
N LEU A 32 1.02 -5.91 21.60
CA LEU A 32 1.72 -5.41 20.42
C LEU A 32 2.55 -6.46 19.68
N ASN A 33 3.31 -7.28 20.42
CA ASN A 33 4.15 -8.32 19.80
C ASN A 33 3.29 -9.35 19.04
N GLN A 34 2.18 -9.77 19.65
CA GLN A 34 1.23 -10.68 19.02
C GLN A 34 0.62 -10.07 17.75
N VAL A 35 0.27 -8.78 17.79
CA VAL A 35 -0.25 -8.07 16.60
C VAL A 35 0.80 -8.01 15.49
N ASP A 36 2.05 -7.69 15.82
CA ASP A 36 3.12 -7.62 14.83
C ASP A 36 3.43 -8.98 14.20
N GLU A 37 3.43 -10.06 14.97
CA GLU A 37 3.55 -11.43 14.48
C GLU A 37 2.41 -11.76 13.50
N MET A 38 1.17 -11.41 13.85
CA MET A 38 0.01 -11.64 12.99
C MET A 38 0.06 -10.82 11.69
N ILE A 39 0.48 -9.54 11.75
CA ILE A 39 0.73 -8.72 10.55
C ILE A 39 1.79 -9.38 9.66
N CYS A 40 2.73 -10.13 10.23
CA CYS A 40 3.72 -10.87 9.47
C CYS A 40 3.20 -12.14 8.80
N VAL A 41 2.20 -12.79 9.39
CA VAL A 41 1.63 -14.04 8.87
C VAL A 41 0.57 -13.78 7.80
N ILE A 42 -0.23 -12.72 7.95
CA ILE A 42 -1.32 -12.43 7.00
C ILE A 42 -0.75 -12.11 5.62
N THR A 43 -1.11 -12.93 4.65
CA THR A 43 -0.79 -12.72 3.24
C THR A 43 -1.95 -12.02 2.53
N ALA A 44 -1.66 -10.95 1.79
CA ALA A 44 -2.65 -10.21 1.02
C ALA A 44 -2.30 -10.19 -0.48
N PRO A 45 -3.30 -10.24 -1.38
CA PRO A 45 -3.05 -10.17 -2.82
C PRO A 45 -2.36 -8.87 -3.21
N ARG A 46 -1.32 -8.98 -4.02
CA ARG A 46 -0.51 -7.82 -4.44
C ARG A 46 -1.29 -6.82 -5.30
N ALA A 47 -2.33 -7.28 -5.99
CA ALA A 47 -3.25 -6.44 -6.75
C ALA A 47 -4.03 -5.47 -5.85
N ILE A 48 -4.34 -5.88 -4.63
CA ILE A 48 -5.15 -5.13 -3.67
C ILE A 48 -4.24 -4.31 -2.74
N THR A 49 -3.12 -4.88 -2.32
CA THR A 49 -2.16 -4.25 -1.40
C THR A 49 -0.75 -4.23 -2.03
N PRO A 50 -0.42 -3.21 -2.84
CA PRO A 50 0.89 -3.09 -3.49
C PRO A 50 2.05 -2.97 -2.48
N ARG A 51 1.73 -2.53 -1.27
CA ARG A 51 2.60 -2.49 -0.10
C ARG A 51 1.82 -3.00 1.10
N LEU A 52 2.43 -3.93 1.83
CA LEU A 52 1.87 -4.47 3.06
C LEU A 52 2.18 -3.52 4.23
N PRO A 53 1.31 -3.47 5.25
CA PRO A 53 1.57 -2.67 6.42
C PRO A 53 2.86 -3.15 7.10
N ARG A 54 3.68 -2.19 7.51
CA ARG A 54 4.83 -2.46 8.39
C ARG A 54 4.30 -2.80 9.80
N THR A 55 5.17 -3.38 10.63
CA THR A 55 4.86 -3.61 12.05
C THR A 55 4.49 -2.30 12.75
N ILE A 56 3.57 -2.39 13.71
CA ILE A 56 3.08 -1.25 14.49
C ILE A 56 4.19 -0.78 15.44
N SER A 57 4.86 -1.69 16.15
CA SER A 57 5.85 -1.33 17.19
C SER A 57 6.96 -0.40 16.70
N GLN A 58 7.45 -0.62 15.48
CA GLN A 58 8.62 0.09 14.95
C GLN A 58 8.27 1.21 13.97
N SER A 59 7.12 1.10 13.28
CA SER A 59 6.85 1.93 12.10
C SER A 59 5.57 2.75 12.17
N LEU A 60 4.77 2.67 13.24
CA LEU A 60 3.46 3.34 13.31
C LEU A 60 3.55 4.84 13.00
N ALA A 61 4.55 5.54 13.55
CA ALA A 61 4.76 6.98 13.29
C ALA A 61 5.00 7.31 11.81
N GLN A 62 5.49 6.35 11.03
CA GLN A 62 5.81 6.51 9.61
C GLN A 62 4.74 5.93 8.68
N TRP A 63 3.67 5.34 9.21
CA TRP A 63 2.62 4.74 8.40
C TRP A 63 2.00 5.79 7.48
N LYS A 64 1.88 5.44 6.21
CA LYS A 64 1.23 6.28 5.19
C LYS A 64 -0.25 5.91 5.08
N ALA A 65 -1.03 6.77 4.43
CA ALA A 65 -2.48 6.56 4.24
C ALA A 65 -2.85 5.17 3.69
N HIS A 66 -2.06 4.64 2.75
CA HIS A 66 -2.30 3.30 2.19
C HIS A 66 -2.11 2.18 3.22
N GLU A 67 -1.20 2.31 4.20
CA GLU A 67 -1.02 1.31 5.25
C GLU A 67 -2.21 1.31 6.20
N TYR A 68 -2.72 2.48 6.59
CA TYR A 68 -3.97 2.59 7.35
C TYR A 68 -5.19 2.06 6.57
N LYS A 69 -5.25 2.28 5.25
CA LYS A 69 -6.30 1.69 4.39
C LYS A 69 -6.22 0.16 4.39
N THR A 70 -5.03 -0.41 4.20
CA THR A 70 -4.82 -1.86 4.22
C THR A 70 -5.13 -2.45 5.59
N TRP A 71 -4.69 -1.79 6.66
CA TRP A 71 -5.01 -2.14 8.03
C TRP A 71 -6.53 -2.21 8.22
N PHE A 72 -7.23 -1.14 7.84
CA PHE A 72 -8.67 -1.01 7.99
C PHE A 72 -9.43 -2.15 7.31
N PHE A 73 -9.23 -2.37 6.01
CA PHE A 73 -10.06 -3.32 5.25
C PHE A 73 -9.68 -4.79 5.46
N TYR A 74 -8.41 -5.12 5.71
CA TYR A 74 -7.95 -6.52 5.62
C TYR A 74 -7.37 -7.08 6.91
N TYR A 75 -6.74 -6.26 7.76
CA TYR A 75 -5.98 -6.75 8.91
C TYR A 75 -6.71 -6.53 10.22
N SER A 76 -7.36 -5.38 10.38
CA SER A 76 -7.82 -4.89 11.68
C SER A 76 -8.82 -5.83 12.36
N LEU A 77 -9.95 -6.16 11.73
CA LEU A 77 -10.97 -7.00 12.36
C LEU A 77 -10.47 -8.42 12.71
N PRO A 78 -9.81 -9.18 11.80
CA PRO A 78 -9.28 -10.50 12.15
C PRO A 78 -8.28 -10.45 13.31
N ILE A 79 -7.35 -9.49 13.28
CA ILE A 79 -6.35 -9.32 14.34
C ILE A 79 -7.02 -8.97 15.65
N LEU A 80 -7.83 -7.90 15.69
CA LEU A 80 -8.47 -7.40 16.91
C LEU A 80 -9.35 -8.47 17.58
N LYS A 81 -10.04 -9.28 16.77
CA LYS A 81 -10.81 -10.43 17.27
C LYS A 81 -9.89 -11.51 17.84
N GLN A 82 -8.82 -11.88 17.14
CA GLN A 82 -7.91 -12.94 17.56
C GLN A 82 -7.10 -12.58 18.81
N ILE A 83 -6.76 -11.30 19.00
CA ILE A 83 -6.10 -10.84 20.23
C ILE A 83 -7.10 -10.56 21.36
N ASN A 84 -8.37 -10.93 21.23
CA ASN A 84 -9.42 -10.72 22.23
C ASN A 84 -9.51 -9.26 22.69
N MET A 85 -9.72 -8.34 21.75
CA MET A 85 -10.17 -6.98 22.07
C MET A 85 -11.51 -7.05 22.84
N PRO A 86 -11.74 -6.24 23.89
CA PRO A 86 -13.02 -6.28 24.60
C PRO A 86 -14.20 -5.95 23.68
N ASP A 87 -15.31 -6.66 23.88
CA ASP A 87 -16.44 -6.70 22.93
C ASP A 87 -17.09 -5.33 22.70
N ASN A 88 -17.12 -4.46 23.70
CA ASN A 88 -17.64 -3.10 23.57
C ASN A 88 -16.82 -2.27 22.54
N TYR A 89 -15.50 -2.39 22.53
CA TYR A 89 -14.65 -1.69 21.57
C TYR A 89 -14.66 -2.36 20.19
N LEU A 90 -14.69 -3.69 20.15
CA LEU A 90 -14.74 -4.44 18.88
C LEU A 90 -16.06 -4.19 18.14
N SER A 91 -17.19 -4.29 18.84
CA SER A 91 -18.51 -4.01 18.27
C SER A 91 -18.65 -2.55 17.83
N HIS A 92 -18.12 -1.60 18.62
CA HIS A 92 -18.05 -0.21 18.23
C HIS A 92 -17.24 -0.01 16.94
N TYR A 93 -16.04 -0.59 16.84
CA TYR A 93 -15.23 -0.50 15.63
C TYR A 93 -15.90 -1.17 14.41
N GLN A 94 -16.63 -2.26 14.62
CA GLN A 94 -17.41 -2.92 13.56
C GLN A 94 -18.48 -2.02 12.95
N LEU A 95 -19.09 -1.09 13.71
CA LEU A 95 -20.02 -0.10 13.16
C LEU A 95 -19.35 0.70 12.04
N LEU A 96 -18.15 1.22 12.31
CA LEU A 96 -17.38 1.99 11.34
C LEU A 96 -16.98 1.13 10.13
N VAL A 97 -16.45 -0.07 10.36
CA VAL A 97 -16.03 -0.96 9.27
C VAL A 97 -17.22 -1.30 8.36
N ASN A 98 -18.36 -1.70 8.93
CA ASN A 98 -19.55 -2.06 8.18
C ASN A 98 -20.08 -0.87 7.38
N ALA A 99 -20.21 0.30 8.00
CA ALA A 99 -20.70 1.49 7.32
C ALA A 99 -19.83 1.88 6.12
N ILE A 100 -18.51 1.90 6.30
CA ILE A 100 -17.59 2.25 5.20
C ILE A 100 -17.60 1.18 4.12
N CYS A 101 -17.67 -0.11 4.47
CA CYS A 101 -17.79 -1.19 3.48
C CYS A 101 -19.07 -1.06 2.65
N MET A 102 -20.20 -0.73 3.28
CA MET A 102 -21.48 -0.46 2.59
C MET A 102 -21.36 0.72 1.63
N LEU A 103 -20.79 1.84 2.07
CA LEU A 103 -20.59 3.02 1.23
C LEU A 103 -19.59 2.80 0.08
N ASN A 104 -18.78 1.73 0.10
CA ASN A 104 -17.81 1.42 -0.94
C ASN A 104 -18.27 0.30 -1.89
N GLN A 105 -19.52 -0.16 -1.83
CA GLN A 105 -19.98 -1.16 -2.79
C GLN A 105 -20.01 -0.56 -4.22
N PRO A 106 -19.77 -1.38 -5.26
CA PRO A 106 -19.79 -0.90 -6.64
C PRO A 106 -21.15 -0.33 -7.07
N SER A 107 -22.23 -0.88 -6.54
CA SER A 107 -23.59 -0.40 -6.70
C SER A 107 -24.24 -0.34 -5.31
N ILE A 108 -24.80 0.81 -4.95
CA ILE A 108 -25.32 1.09 -3.61
C ILE A 108 -26.70 1.70 -3.76
N SER A 109 -27.67 1.16 -3.03
CA SER A 109 -29.02 1.72 -2.95
C SER A 109 -29.10 2.80 -1.87
N ASP A 110 -30.08 3.71 -1.96
CA ASP A 110 -30.23 4.76 -0.94
C ASP A 110 -30.56 4.18 0.45
N GLU A 111 -31.27 3.05 0.52
CA GLU A 111 -31.51 2.34 1.78
C GLU A 111 -30.20 1.86 2.43
N THR A 112 -29.25 1.40 1.61
CA THR A 112 -27.92 1.00 2.08
C THR A 112 -27.13 2.21 2.58
N ILE A 113 -27.24 3.36 1.91
CA ILE A 113 -26.62 4.62 2.37
C ILE A 113 -27.24 5.07 3.70
N ASN A 114 -28.56 5.05 3.84
CA ASN A 114 -29.27 5.39 5.07
C ASN A 114 -28.88 4.48 6.24
N PHE A 115 -28.71 3.19 5.98
CA PHE A 115 -28.27 2.26 7.00
C PHE A 115 -26.82 2.52 7.42
N ALA A 116 -25.92 2.76 6.45
CA ALA A 116 -24.55 3.15 6.75
C ALA A 116 -24.48 4.46 7.56
N ASP A 117 -25.34 5.44 7.24
CA ASP A 117 -25.43 6.70 7.99
C ASP A 117 -25.83 6.46 9.45
N THR A 118 -26.81 5.59 9.69
CA THR A 118 -27.24 5.20 11.03
C THR A 118 -26.08 4.59 11.83
N LEU A 119 -25.28 3.73 11.19
CA LEU A 119 -24.10 3.12 11.81
C LEU A 119 -23.01 4.15 12.13
N LEU A 120 -22.77 5.12 11.24
CA LEU A 120 -21.79 6.21 11.47
C LEU A 120 -22.23 7.14 12.59
N ASN A 121 -23.50 7.53 12.62
CA ASN A 121 -24.07 8.33 13.70
C ASN A 121 -23.92 7.62 15.06
N LYS A 122 -24.23 6.32 15.11
CA LYS A 122 -24.04 5.51 16.32
C LYS A 122 -22.56 5.44 16.72
N PHE A 123 -21.66 5.19 15.77
CA PHE A 123 -20.22 5.15 16.02
C PHE A 123 -19.71 6.46 16.64
N VAL A 124 -20.09 7.61 16.08
CA VAL A 124 -19.66 8.93 16.56
C VAL A 124 -20.26 9.23 17.94
N LYS A 125 -21.55 8.93 18.15
CA LYS A 125 -22.24 9.14 19.43
C LYS A 125 -21.62 8.33 20.57
N ASP A 126 -21.31 7.07 20.33
CA ASP A 126 -20.81 6.16 21.35
C ASP A 126 -19.29 6.37 21.61
N PHE A 127 -18.59 7.17 20.79
CA PHE A 127 -17.14 7.34 20.85
C PHE A 127 -16.63 7.96 22.16
N GLU A 128 -17.26 9.04 22.64
CA GLU A 128 -16.85 9.76 23.85
C GLU A 128 -16.88 8.85 25.09
N GLY A 129 -17.96 8.06 25.22
CA GLY A 129 -18.14 7.14 26.33
C GLY A 129 -17.12 6.00 26.37
N LEU A 130 -16.53 5.65 25.22
CA LEU A 130 -15.56 4.56 25.10
C LEU A 130 -14.11 5.05 25.21
N TYR A 131 -13.74 6.17 24.58
CA TYR A 131 -12.33 6.58 24.40
C TYR A 131 -11.95 7.90 25.11
N SER A 132 -12.89 8.54 25.82
CA SER A 132 -12.81 9.88 26.43
C SER A 132 -13.06 11.06 25.49
N ARG A 133 -13.48 12.18 26.09
CA ARG A 133 -13.78 13.45 25.40
C ARG A 133 -12.58 14.08 24.68
N ASN A 134 -11.38 13.93 25.23
CA ASN A 134 -10.15 14.46 24.63
C ASN A 134 -9.78 13.75 23.32
N SER A 135 -10.37 12.58 23.08
CA SER A 135 -10.22 11.81 21.85
C SER A 135 -11.24 12.21 20.77
N LEU A 136 -12.10 13.21 21.00
CA LEU A 136 -13.00 13.69 19.95
C LEU A 136 -12.25 14.61 18.98
N SER A 137 -12.11 14.17 17.72
CA SER A 137 -11.45 14.93 16.67
C SER A 137 -12.44 15.44 15.61
N ALA A 138 -12.07 16.51 14.89
CA ALA A 138 -12.86 16.99 13.77
C ALA A 138 -13.09 15.92 12.69
N ASN A 139 -12.15 14.98 12.54
CA ASN A 139 -12.28 13.87 11.59
C ASN A 139 -13.42 12.91 11.97
N LEU A 140 -13.75 12.75 13.26
CA LEU A 140 -14.92 11.97 13.68
C LEU A 140 -16.21 12.67 13.25
N HIS A 141 -16.29 14.00 13.42
CA HIS A 141 -17.45 14.76 12.96
C HIS A 141 -17.64 14.65 11.44
N LEU A 142 -16.54 14.68 10.67
CA LEU A 142 -16.60 14.50 9.22
C LEU A 142 -17.18 13.14 8.78
N LEU A 143 -17.20 12.12 9.65
CA LEU A 143 -17.86 10.85 9.34
C LEU A 143 -19.38 11.00 9.20
N LEU A 144 -20.00 11.93 9.92
CA LEU A 144 -21.44 12.16 9.87
C LEU A 144 -21.90 12.65 8.49
N HIS A 145 -21.01 13.25 7.72
CA HIS A 145 -21.30 13.76 6.37
C HIS A 145 -20.95 12.75 5.27
N MET A 146 -20.45 11.56 5.60
CA MET A 146 -19.98 10.59 4.59
C MET A 146 -21.13 10.03 3.75
N ALA A 147 -22.31 9.85 4.33
CA ALA A 147 -23.49 9.36 3.62
C ALA A 147 -23.96 10.38 2.58
N ASP A 148 -24.12 11.64 2.98
CA ASP A 148 -24.51 12.74 2.08
C ASP A 148 -23.47 12.97 0.98
N ASN A 149 -22.18 12.97 1.33
CA ASN A 149 -21.11 13.04 0.34
C ASN A 149 -21.17 11.88 -0.68
N THR A 150 -21.62 10.70 -0.26
CA THR A 150 -21.76 9.56 -1.16
C THR A 150 -22.92 9.75 -2.14
N ARG A 151 -24.02 10.38 -1.70
CA ARG A 151 -25.15 10.74 -2.56
C ARG A 151 -24.78 11.82 -3.57
N ASP A 152 -24.10 12.86 -3.09
CA ASP A 152 -23.83 14.05 -3.89
C ASP A 152 -22.69 13.85 -4.90
N PHE A 153 -21.67 13.06 -4.53
CA PHE A 153 -20.43 12.97 -5.32
C PHE A 153 -20.03 11.55 -5.76
N ALA A 154 -20.72 10.50 -5.30
CA ALA A 154 -20.39 9.07 -5.44
C ALA A 154 -19.49 8.48 -4.34
N GLN A 155 -19.17 7.19 -4.48
CA GLN A 155 -18.55 6.36 -3.45
C GLN A 155 -17.22 6.90 -2.91
N PRO A 156 -16.87 6.64 -1.63
CA PRO A 156 -15.65 7.13 -1.02
C PRO A 156 -14.37 6.70 -1.74
N TYR A 157 -14.34 5.57 -2.45
CA TYR A 157 -13.16 5.17 -3.21
C TYR A 157 -12.95 6.03 -4.47
N ILE A 158 -14.03 6.56 -5.06
CA ILE A 158 -14.00 7.45 -6.24
C ILE A 158 -13.57 8.85 -5.82
N THR A 159 -14.17 9.37 -4.75
CA THR A 159 -13.93 10.73 -4.25
C THR A 159 -12.63 10.86 -3.44
N SER A 160 -11.87 9.78 -3.29
CA SER A 160 -10.64 9.78 -2.50
C SER A 160 -9.47 10.48 -3.21
N CYS A 161 -8.72 11.28 -2.44
CA CYS A 161 -7.54 12.00 -2.93
C CYS A 161 -6.31 11.12 -3.28
N PHE A 162 -6.39 9.79 -3.22
CA PHE A 162 -5.22 8.92 -3.48
C PHE A 162 -4.64 9.09 -4.89
N SER A 163 -5.50 9.25 -5.89
CA SER A 163 -5.09 9.48 -7.29
C SER A 163 -4.35 10.81 -7.44
N PHE A 164 -4.89 11.87 -6.85
CA PHE A 164 -4.32 13.21 -6.85
C PHE A 164 -2.96 13.24 -6.14
N GLU A 165 -2.82 12.64 -4.96
CA GLU A 165 -1.52 12.54 -4.26
C GLU A 165 -0.47 11.77 -5.07
N ASN A 166 -0.89 10.72 -5.77
CA ASN A 166 -0.01 9.97 -6.65
C ASN A 166 0.46 10.82 -7.85
N ILE A 167 -0.40 11.68 -8.39
CA ILE A 167 -0.04 12.63 -9.46
C ILE A 167 0.87 13.72 -8.87
N ASN A 168 0.57 14.27 -7.70
CA ASN A 168 1.43 15.27 -7.02
C ASN A 168 2.85 14.74 -6.81
N GLY A 169 2.98 13.47 -6.41
CA GLY A 169 4.29 12.82 -6.30
C GLY A 169 5.05 12.73 -7.62
N GLN A 170 4.35 12.52 -8.74
CA GLN A 170 4.95 12.52 -10.08
C GLN A 170 5.33 13.94 -10.53
N LEU A 171 4.48 14.94 -10.28
CA LEU A 171 4.76 16.34 -10.61
C LEU A 171 5.96 16.86 -9.82
N ASN A 172 6.05 16.54 -8.53
CA ASN A 172 7.21 16.91 -7.71
C ASN A 172 8.51 16.32 -8.26
N ALA A 173 8.48 15.13 -8.85
CA ALA A 173 9.65 14.52 -9.48
C ALA A 173 10.09 15.22 -10.78
N LEU A 174 9.27 16.08 -11.37
CA LEU A 174 9.64 16.91 -12.53
C LEU A 174 10.50 18.12 -12.12
N VAL A 175 10.40 18.55 -10.86
CA VAL A 175 11.20 19.67 -10.34
C VAL A 175 12.58 19.15 -9.92
N SER A 176 13.59 19.49 -10.71
CA SER A 176 14.98 19.05 -10.48
C SER A 176 15.86 20.14 -9.86
N GLY A 177 15.38 21.40 -9.84
CA GLY A 177 16.11 22.54 -9.29
C GLY A 177 15.18 23.65 -8.79
N THR A 178 15.73 24.60 -8.03
CA THR A 178 14.97 25.66 -7.33
C THR A 178 14.54 26.83 -8.22
N ARG A 179 15.12 26.98 -9.41
CA ARG A 179 14.80 28.07 -10.34
C ARG A 179 13.68 27.68 -11.29
N PHE A 180 12.71 28.57 -11.48
CA PHE A 180 11.62 28.41 -12.46
C PHE A 180 10.87 27.07 -12.35
N SER A 181 10.54 26.65 -11.12
CA SER A 181 9.83 25.38 -10.86
C SER A 181 8.52 25.25 -11.65
N GLY A 182 7.76 26.34 -11.78
CA GLY A 182 6.53 26.37 -12.59
C GLY A 182 6.78 26.05 -14.07
N LEU A 183 7.88 26.56 -14.65
CA LEU A 183 8.26 26.26 -16.03
C LEU A 183 8.72 24.80 -16.16
N GLN A 184 9.51 24.29 -15.21
CA GLN A 184 9.92 22.88 -15.19
C GLN A 184 8.72 21.92 -15.16
N ILE A 185 7.71 22.24 -14.34
CA ILE A 185 6.46 21.46 -14.26
C ILE A 185 5.70 21.58 -15.58
N SER A 186 5.49 22.80 -16.09
CA SER A 186 4.76 23.04 -17.34
C SER A 186 5.37 22.30 -18.53
N THR A 187 6.68 22.43 -18.72
CA THR A 187 7.41 21.74 -19.80
C THR A 187 7.37 20.22 -19.63
N GLY A 188 7.59 19.72 -18.40
CA GLY A 188 7.51 18.29 -18.12
C GLY A 188 6.12 17.69 -18.35
N LEU A 189 5.06 18.41 -17.97
CA LEU A 189 3.68 18.03 -18.21
C LEU A 189 3.34 18.04 -19.71
N SER A 190 3.80 19.06 -20.45
CA SER A 190 3.64 19.12 -21.90
C SER A 190 4.26 17.89 -22.57
N TYR A 191 5.47 17.48 -22.16
CA TYR A 191 6.07 16.25 -22.67
C TYR A 191 5.24 15.01 -22.30
N PHE A 192 4.75 14.92 -21.06
CA PHE A 192 3.94 13.78 -20.63
C PHE A 192 2.65 13.63 -21.45
N MET A 193 2.00 14.74 -21.81
CA MET A 193 0.75 14.75 -22.58
C MET A 193 0.97 14.55 -24.08
N SER A 194 2.04 15.13 -24.66
CA SER A 194 2.27 15.11 -26.11
C SER A 194 3.00 13.87 -26.62
N ILE A 195 3.92 13.29 -25.84
CA ILE A 195 4.74 12.16 -26.29
C ILE A 195 3.92 10.92 -26.68
N PRO A 196 2.86 10.49 -25.95
CA PRO A 196 2.06 9.35 -26.36
C PRO A 196 1.44 9.49 -27.76
N GLY A 197 1.04 10.71 -28.14
CA GLY A 197 0.54 11.00 -29.50
C GLY A 197 1.65 10.95 -30.54
N LEU A 198 2.82 11.51 -30.23
CA LEU A 198 4.00 11.46 -31.10
C LEU A 198 4.48 10.02 -31.35
N LEU A 199 4.50 9.17 -30.31
CA LEU A 199 4.92 7.77 -30.40
C LEU A 199 4.09 6.97 -31.41
N LYS A 200 2.80 7.29 -31.58
CA LYS A 200 1.92 6.63 -32.56
C LYS A 200 2.28 6.95 -34.02
N ASN A 201 2.94 8.07 -34.25
CA ASN A 201 3.26 8.58 -35.59
C ASN A 201 4.74 8.34 -35.97
N LEU A 202 5.52 7.71 -35.10
CA LEU A 202 6.95 7.44 -35.33
C LEU A 202 7.13 6.02 -35.88
N GLY A 203 8.01 5.87 -36.88
CA GLY A 203 8.42 4.56 -37.40
C GLY A 203 9.19 3.73 -36.36
N PRO A 204 9.19 2.39 -36.48
CA PRO A 204 9.69 1.45 -35.47
C PRO A 204 11.19 1.59 -35.14
N ASP A 205 12.02 2.10 -36.06
CA ASP A 205 13.48 2.21 -35.89
C ASP A 205 13.98 3.65 -35.75
N SER A 206 13.12 4.59 -35.36
CA SER A 206 13.51 5.99 -35.22
C SER A 206 14.37 6.25 -33.98
N ILE A 207 15.47 6.99 -34.13
CA ILE A 207 16.26 7.55 -33.02
C ILE A 207 15.36 8.39 -32.08
N ILE A 208 14.35 9.05 -32.65
CA ILE A 208 13.38 9.85 -31.92
C ILE A 208 12.46 8.95 -31.09
N LEU A 209 12.07 7.78 -31.60
CA LEU A 209 11.31 6.78 -30.84
C LEU A 209 12.09 6.33 -29.60
N ASN A 210 13.37 6.01 -29.75
CA ASN A 210 14.25 5.62 -28.65
C ASN A 210 14.42 6.74 -27.61
N PHE A 211 14.56 7.99 -28.06
CA PHE A 211 14.66 9.16 -27.18
C PHE A 211 13.34 9.42 -26.43
N CYS A 212 12.20 9.41 -27.12
CA CYS A 212 10.87 9.57 -26.54
C CYS A 212 10.57 8.46 -25.52
N GLN A 213 10.89 7.21 -25.84
CA GLN A 213 10.81 6.08 -24.92
C GLN A 213 11.72 6.29 -23.70
N HIS A 214 12.95 6.76 -23.88
CA HIS A 214 13.87 7.02 -22.77
C HIS A 214 13.36 8.10 -21.78
N ILE A 215 12.68 9.13 -22.29
CA ILE A 215 12.08 10.20 -21.47
C ILE A 215 10.78 9.73 -20.79
N THR A 216 9.96 8.95 -21.47
CA THR A 216 8.67 8.45 -20.93
C THR A 216 8.79 7.22 -20.02
N GLN A 217 9.83 6.39 -20.18
CA GLN A 217 10.08 5.22 -19.31
C GLN A 217 10.45 5.58 -17.86
N ARG A 218 10.55 6.87 -17.51
CA ARG A 218 10.79 7.34 -16.14
C ARG A 218 9.74 6.85 -15.13
N THR A 219 8.54 6.41 -15.55
CA THR A 219 7.44 6.08 -14.63
C THR A 219 7.12 4.59 -14.42
N LYS A 220 7.52 3.65 -15.28
CA LYS A 220 7.17 2.21 -15.08
C LYS A 220 8.36 1.25 -14.91
N MET A 221 9.49 1.46 -15.60
CA MET A 221 10.51 0.40 -15.74
C MET A 221 11.86 0.68 -15.05
N LYS A 222 12.26 1.96 -14.88
CA LYS A 222 13.54 2.32 -14.23
C LYS A 222 13.66 1.94 -12.75
N LYS A 223 12.60 1.42 -12.12
CA LYS A 223 12.67 0.94 -10.72
C LYS A 223 13.31 -0.45 -10.60
N TYR A 224 13.41 -1.19 -11.71
CA TYR A 224 13.79 -2.60 -11.74
C TYR A 224 14.95 -2.92 -12.70
N GLU A 225 15.30 -2.00 -13.59
CA GLU A 225 16.43 -2.14 -14.52
C GLU A 225 17.75 -1.63 -13.90
N THR A 226 18.07 -1.98 -12.64
CA THR A 226 19.33 -1.50 -12.08
C THR A 226 20.53 -2.25 -12.67
N HIS A 227 20.38 -3.53 -13.04
CA HIS A 227 21.42 -4.29 -13.75
C HIS A 227 20.84 -5.45 -14.57
N LYS A 228 20.99 -5.44 -15.91
CA LYS A 228 20.64 -6.57 -16.79
C LYS A 228 21.69 -7.68 -16.67
N ILE A 229 21.25 -8.90 -16.36
CA ILE A 229 22.14 -10.08 -16.28
C ILE A 229 22.12 -10.85 -17.60
N SER A 230 20.93 -11.03 -18.19
CA SER A 230 20.73 -11.76 -19.45
C SER A 230 19.46 -11.28 -20.15
N LYS A 231 19.08 -11.92 -21.27
CA LYS A 231 17.84 -11.59 -21.99
C LYS A 231 16.64 -11.68 -21.02
N ASP A 232 15.86 -10.60 -20.97
CA ASP A 232 14.67 -10.44 -20.12
C ASP A 232 14.88 -10.72 -18.63
N THR A 233 16.11 -10.55 -18.14
CA THR A 233 16.49 -10.84 -16.75
C THR A 233 17.24 -9.68 -16.10
N TYR A 234 16.68 -9.10 -15.04
CA TYR A 234 17.15 -7.88 -14.38
C TYR A 234 17.28 -8.06 -12.86
N ILE A 235 18.34 -7.51 -12.27
CA ILE A 235 18.48 -7.40 -10.81
C ILE A 235 17.56 -6.29 -10.30
N VAL A 236 16.84 -6.59 -9.22
CA VAL A 236 15.84 -5.70 -8.64
C VAL A 236 16.27 -5.26 -7.23
N GLY A 237 16.67 -4.01 -7.07
CA GLY A 237 17.04 -3.42 -5.76
C GLY A 237 18.54 -3.25 -5.54
N SER A 238 18.94 -3.20 -4.27
CA SER A 238 20.33 -2.94 -3.88
C SER A 238 21.22 -4.15 -4.13
N ILE A 239 22.37 -3.92 -4.75
CA ILE A 239 23.46 -4.88 -4.83
C ILE A 239 24.40 -4.65 -3.65
N ASN A 240 24.60 -5.69 -2.85
CA ASN A 240 25.59 -5.66 -1.79
C ASN A 240 26.95 -6.09 -2.36
N LYS A 241 27.94 -5.21 -2.26
CA LYS A 241 29.32 -5.45 -2.75
C LYS A 241 30.22 -6.09 -1.69
N ARG A 242 29.77 -6.15 -0.43
CA ARG A 242 30.49 -6.81 0.66
C ARG A 242 29.80 -8.13 0.94
N VAL A 243 30.41 -9.21 0.47
CA VAL A 243 29.95 -10.57 0.72
C VAL A 243 30.99 -11.28 1.57
N VAL A 244 30.61 -11.67 2.78
CA VAL A 244 31.43 -12.56 3.61
C VAL A 244 31.19 -13.97 3.09
N ILE A 245 32.19 -14.52 2.42
CA ILE A 245 32.13 -15.87 1.83
C ILE A 245 32.87 -16.81 2.76
N SER A 246 32.29 -17.97 3.07
CA SER A 246 32.98 -18.98 3.88
C SER A 246 34.23 -19.49 3.16
N ARG A 247 35.25 -19.90 3.93
CA ARG A 247 36.52 -20.43 3.38
C ARG A 247 36.30 -21.58 2.39
N VAL A 248 35.29 -22.42 2.63
CA VAL A 248 34.93 -23.56 1.76
C VAL A 248 34.49 -23.07 0.37
N VAL A 249 33.59 -22.09 0.33
CA VAL A 249 33.07 -21.53 -0.92
C VAL A 249 34.15 -20.74 -1.65
N ALA A 250 34.98 -19.99 -0.93
CA ALA A 250 36.12 -19.26 -1.52
C ALA A 250 37.14 -20.20 -2.18
N ASN A 251 37.46 -21.34 -1.55
CA ASN A 251 38.38 -22.33 -2.10
C ASN A 251 37.81 -23.01 -3.35
N LYS A 252 36.51 -23.33 -3.36
CA LYS A 252 35.86 -23.92 -4.54
C LYS A 252 35.85 -22.94 -5.72
N LEU A 253 35.51 -21.66 -5.47
CA LEU A 253 35.54 -20.63 -6.50
C LEU A 253 36.94 -20.43 -7.10
N ARG A 254 37.99 -20.44 -6.27
CA ARG A 254 39.38 -20.35 -6.74
C ARG A 254 39.75 -21.49 -7.68
N SER A 255 39.32 -22.72 -7.36
CA SER A 255 39.58 -23.89 -8.19
C SER A 255 38.83 -23.89 -9.53
N THR A 256 37.68 -23.21 -9.60
CA THR A 256 36.83 -23.21 -10.79
C THR A 256 37.09 -22.01 -11.72
N PHE A 257 37.46 -20.85 -11.18
CA PHE A 257 37.56 -19.60 -11.93
C PHE A 257 38.97 -18.96 -11.89
N ASN A 258 40.01 -19.71 -11.49
CA ASN A 258 41.39 -19.21 -11.34
C ASN A 258 41.49 -17.92 -10.50
N GLY A 259 40.64 -17.79 -9.48
CA GLY A 259 40.58 -16.60 -8.62
C GLY A 259 39.26 -16.50 -7.87
N VAL A 260 39.14 -15.51 -6.98
CA VAL A 260 37.85 -15.14 -6.39
C VAL A 260 37.27 -14.00 -7.23
N PRO A 261 36.24 -14.24 -8.05
CA PRO A 261 35.62 -13.18 -8.84
C PRO A 261 35.00 -12.13 -7.92
N ASN A 262 34.77 -10.93 -8.46
CA ASN A 262 34.08 -9.86 -7.75
C ASN A 262 32.60 -10.23 -7.56
N ILE A 263 32.26 -10.73 -6.37
CA ILE A 263 30.92 -11.26 -6.08
C ILE A 263 30.00 -10.15 -5.62
N LYS A 264 28.88 -10.03 -6.33
CA LYS A 264 27.80 -9.10 -6.05
C LYS A 264 26.60 -9.90 -5.57
N LEU A 265 26.07 -9.56 -4.40
CA LEU A 265 24.90 -10.24 -3.85
C LEU A 265 23.65 -9.39 -4.06
N PHE A 266 22.58 -10.01 -4.53
CA PHE A 266 21.28 -9.38 -4.73
C PHE A 266 20.19 -10.35 -4.30
N HIS A 267 19.07 -9.81 -3.83
CA HIS A 267 17.99 -10.61 -3.23
C HIS A 267 16.76 -10.75 -4.12
N ARG A 268 16.66 -9.99 -5.22
CA ARG A 268 15.48 -10.01 -6.10
C ARG A 268 15.90 -9.94 -7.57
N LEU A 269 15.18 -10.66 -8.40
CA LEU A 269 15.44 -10.85 -9.82
C LEU A 269 14.11 -10.77 -10.58
N LEU A 270 14.02 -9.93 -11.59
CA LEU A 270 12.89 -9.92 -12.53
C LEU A 270 13.30 -10.75 -13.74
N LYS A 271 12.56 -11.82 -14.05
CA LYS A 271 12.76 -12.62 -15.27
C LYS A 271 11.41 -12.85 -15.95
N SER A 272 11.31 -12.46 -17.23
CA SER A 272 10.10 -12.65 -18.04
C SER A 272 8.82 -12.19 -17.31
N GLU A 273 8.84 -10.95 -16.81
CA GLU A 273 7.76 -10.29 -16.03
C GLU A 273 7.50 -10.84 -14.62
N ILE A 274 8.18 -11.91 -14.20
CA ILE A 274 8.03 -12.50 -12.86
C ILE A 274 9.16 -12.03 -11.95
N ILE A 275 8.82 -11.54 -10.75
CA ILE A 275 9.82 -11.17 -9.72
C ILE A 275 10.09 -12.39 -8.83
N TYR A 276 11.29 -12.94 -8.95
CA TYR A 276 11.86 -13.94 -8.06
C TYR A 276 12.59 -13.26 -6.90
N THR A 277 12.47 -13.84 -5.71
CA THR A 277 13.18 -13.36 -4.52
C THR A 277 13.89 -14.49 -3.81
N SER A 278 15.07 -14.20 -3.26
CA SER A 278 15.79 -15.13 -2.41
C SER A 278 14.99 -15.46 -1.14
N ALA A 279 15.08 -16.70 -0.66
CA ALA A 279 14.52 -17.12 0.62
C ALA A 279 15.02 -16.28 1.82
N THR A 280 16.21 -15.68 1.68
CA THR A 280 16.80 -14.76 2.68
C THR A 280 16.22 -13.35 2.64
N TYR A 281 15.31 -13.06 1.71
CA TYR A 281 14.69 -11.73 1.58
C TYR A 281 13.40 -11.65 2.41
N GLU A 282 13.55 -11.26 3.67
CA GLU A 282 12.49 -11.21 4.69
C GLU A 282 11.27 -10.34 4.31
N ARG A 283 11.41 -9.44 3.33
CA ARG A 283 10.34 -8.49 2.96
C ARG A 283 9.26 -9.05 2.01
N ILE A 284 9.41 -10.25 1.42
CA ILE A 284 8.44 -10.80 0.43
C ILE A 284 7.71 -12.07 0.87
N THR A 285 8.00 -12.63 2.05
CA THR A 285 7.27 -13.80 2.60
C THR A 285 5.78 -13.54 2.87
N LYS A 286 5.28 -12.33 2.65
CA LYS A 286 3.96 -11.85 3.07
C LYS A 286 2.95 -11.60 1.93
N THR A 287 3.27 -11.90 0.67
CA THR A 287 2.30 -11.74 -0.44
C THR A 287 2.04 -13.05 -1.14
N ASN A 288 0.76 -13.44 -1.25
CA ASN A 288 0.31 -14.55 -2.08
C ASN A 288 -0.65 -13.98 -3.15
N SER A 289 -0.26 -14.07 -4.41
CA SER A 289 -1.09 -13.62 -5.56
C SER A 289 -1.69 -14.78 -6.33
N SER A 290 -1.67 -15.98 -5.76
CA SER A 290 -2.41 -17.12 -6.28
C SER A 290 -3.89 -16.83 -6.15
N TRP A 291 -4.62 -17.03 -7.24
CA TRP A 291 -6.07 -16.98 -7.26
C TRP A 291 -6.58 -18.40 -7.50
N VAL A 292 -7.76 -18.69 -6.94
CA VAL A 292 -8.44 -19.97 -7.16
C VAL A 292 -9.59 -19.70 -8.12
N LYS A 293 -9.60 -20.42 -9.23
CA LYS A 293 -10.70 -20.37 -10.20
C LYS A 293 -11.83 -21.26 -9.69
N TYR A 294 -12.96 -20.68 -9.31
CA TYR A 294 -14.14 -21.47 -8.99
C TYR A 294 -14.83 -21.89 -10.28
N GLN A 295 -15.00 -23.19 -10.49
CA GLN A 295 -15.82 -23.75 -11.56
C GLN A 295 -17.15 -24.23 -10.97
N LEU A 296 -18.25 -23.64 -11.43
CA LEU A 296 -19.60 -24.13 -11.15
C LEU A 296 -20.08 -24.85 -12.42
N GLY A 297 -19.84 -26.16 -12.50
CA GLY A 297 -20.09 -26.93 -13.72
C GLY A 297 -19.21 -26.49 -14.91
N ASN A 298 -19.79 -26.40 -16.12
CA ASN A 298 -19.07 -25.98 -17.35
C ASN A 298 -18.95 -24.46 -17.53
N GLN A 299 -19.43 -23.64 -16.59
CA GLN A 299 -19.30 -22.19 -16.69
C GLN A 299 -18.22 -21.65 -15.76
N THR A 300 -17.43 -20.74 -16.32
CA THR A 300 -16.39 -20.03 -15.63
C THR A 300 -16.98 -18.77 -15.00
N ILE A 301 -16.82 -18.60 -13.68
CA ILE A 301 -17.14 -17.35 -13.00
C ILE A 301 -15.80 -16.72 -12.61
N ASP A 302 -15.42 -15.65 -13.30
CA ASP A 302 -14.27 -14.83 -12.91
C ASP A 302 -14.76 -13.83 -11.85
N MET A 303 -14.21 -13.90 -10.63
CA MET A 303 -14.39 -12.85 -9.62
C MET A 303 -13.32 -11.78 -9.79
N VAL A 304 -13.77 -10.52 -9.86
CA VAL A 304 -12.95 -9.29 -9.93
C VAL A 304 -12.25 -9.03 -8.60
#